data_AF-A0A356WGG6-F1
#
_entry.id   AF-A0A356WGG6-F1
#
_cell.length_a   1.000
_cell.length_b   1.000
_cell.length_c   1.000
_cell.angle_alpha   90.00
_cell.angle_beta   90.00
_cell.angle_gamma   90.00
#
_symmetry.space_group_name_H-M   'P 1'
#
loop_
_entity.id
_entity.type
_entity.pdbx_description
1 polymer ?
#
loop_
_entity_poly.entity_id
_entity_poly.type
_entity_poly.pdbx_seq_one_letter_code
_entity_poly.pdbx_strand_id
1 'polypeptide(L)' 'MTHKYSTVSFLSDYGTRDEFVGVVKSVIYEIAPQCRVVDLTHDIEPFDVRAG' A
#
# COMPACT_ATOMS: atom_id res chain seq x y z
N MET A 1 7.68 -0.55 22.73
CA MET A 1 6.32 -0.02 22.50
C MET A 1 5.49 -1.10 21.83
N THR A 2 4.34 -1.47 22.36
CA THR A 2 3.43 -2.42 21.71
C THR A 2 2.60 -1.67 20.66
N HIS A 3 2.90 -1.86 19.38
CA HIS A 3 2.08 -1.34 18.30
C HIS A 3 0.71 -2.03 18.34
N LYS A 4 -0.37 -1.24 18.37
CA LYS A 4 -1.75 -1.76 18.37
C LYS A 4 -2.06 -2.58 17.10
N TYR A 5 -1.38 -2.26 16.00
CA TYR A 5 -1.51 -2.95 14.72
C TYR A 5 -0.12 -3.25 14.15
N SER A 6 0.02 -4.41 13.49
CA SER A 6 1.26 -4.86 12.85
C SER A 6 1.13 -5.00 11.32
N THR A 7 0.03 -4.52 10.74
CA THR A 7 -0.29 -4.68 9.31
C THR A 7 -0.79 -3.36 8.72
N VAL A 8 -0.40 -3.10 7.48
CA VAL A 8 -0.90 -2.00 6.63
C VAL A 8 -1.55 -2.63 5.39
N SER A 9 -2.85 -2.44 5.22
CA SER A 9 -3.51 -2.78 3.96
C SER A 9 -3.33 -1.64 2.97
N PHE A 10 -2.90 -1.94 1.75
CA PHE A 10 -2.62 -0.94 0.72
C PHE A 10 -3.50 -1.18 -0.51
N LEU A 11 -4.26 -0.14 -0.88
CA LEU A 11 -5.11 -0.08 -2.07
C LEU A 11 -4.76 1.21 -2.81
N SER A 12 -4.66 1.14 -4.14
CA SER A 12 -4.53 2.33 -4.99
C SER A 12 -5.08 2.08 -6.40
N ASP A 13 -5.10 3.13 -7.21
CA ASP A 13 -5.41 3.14 -8.64
C ASP A 13 -4.16 3.32 -9.51
N TYR A 14 -2.98 3.03 -8.95
CA TYR A 14 -1.69 3.24 -9.63
C TYR A 14 -1.40 2.20 -10.72
N GLY A 15 -2.05 1.05 -10.65
CA GLY A 15 -1.65 -0.15 -11.35
C GLY A 15 -0.30 -0.69 -10.85
N THR A 16 0.22 -1.67 -11.57
CA THR A 16 1.51 -2.33 -11.28
C THR A 16 2.48 -2.27 -12.45
N ARG A 17 2.17 -1.42 -13.45
CA ARG A 17 2.95 -1.29 -14.69
C ARG A 17 4.24 -0.49 -14.49
N ASP A 18 4.27 0.35 -13.47
CA ASP A 18 5.41 1.18 -13.07
C ASP A 18 5.75 0.96 -11.57
N GLU A 19 6.65 1.77 -11.04
CA GLU A 19 7.24 1.57 -9.72
C GLU A 19 6.44 2.14 -8.53
N PHE A 20 5.34 2.87 -8.74
CA PHE A 20 4.74 3.68 -7.67
C PHE A 20 4.38 2.87 -6.42
N VAL A 21 3.77 1.70 -6.61
CA VAL A 21 3.44 0.77 -5.52
C VAL A 21 4.70 0.35 -4.74
N GLY A 22 5.80 0.10 -5.45
CA GLY A 22 7.09 -0.26 -4.86
C GLY A 22 7.68 0.87 -4.02
N VAL A 23 7.60 2.11 -4.50
CA VAL A 23 8.08 3.30 -3.77
C VAL A 23 7.29 3.53 -2.48
N VAL A 24 5.97 3.38 -2.51
CA VAL A 24 5.17 3.50 -1.28
C VAL A 24 5.56 2.44 -0.27
N LYS A 25 5.74 1.18 -0.71
CA LYS A 25 6.17 0.09 0.16
C LYS A 25 7.56 0.31 0.74
N SER A 26 8.51 0.85 -0.02
CA SER A 26 9.84 1.13 0.49
C SER A 26 9.83 2.20 1.59
N VAL A 27 9.02 3.25 1.41
CA VAL A 27 8.84 4.29 2.43
C VAL A 27 8.18 3.73 3.69
N ILE A 28 7.14 2.90 3.55
CA ILE A 28 6.52 2.22 4.71
C ILE A 28 7.55 1.36 5.44
N TYR A 29 8.37 0.61 4.72
CA TYR A 29 9.39 -0.26 5.31
C TYR A 29 10.48 0.52 6.05
N GLU A 30 10.89 1.68 5.53
CA GLU A 30 11.84 2.57 6.20
C GLU A 30 11.27 3.11 7.53
N ILE A 31 10.00 3.53 7.53
CA ILE A 31 9.34 4.11 8.70
C ILE A 31 8.96 3.05 9.74
N ALA A 32 8.49 1.89 9.30
CA ALA A 32 7.89 0.87 10.14
C ALA A 32 8.23 -0.55 9.65
N PRO A 33 9.51 -0.97 9.78
CA PRO A 33 9.99 -2.25 9.26
C PRO A 33 9.30 -3.48 9.88
N GLN A 34 8.72 -3.34 11.07
CA GLN A 34 7.93 -4.39 11.73
C GLN A 34 6.54 -4.61 11.11
N CYS A 35 6.03 -3.67 10.31
CA CYS A 35 4.70 -3.76 9.74
C CYS A 35 4.70 -4.64 8.48
N ARG A 36 3.75 -5.56 8.38
CA ARG A 36 3.47 -6.29 7.14
C ARG A 36 2.60 -5.43 6.23
N VAL A 37 3.02 -5.21 4.98
CA VAL A 37 2.18 -4.57 3.97
C VAL A 37 1.42 -5.65 3.19
N VAL A 38 0.11 -5.49 3.04
CA VAL A 38 -0.77 -6.38 2.28
C VAL A 38 -1.46 -5.56 1.20
N ASP A 39 -1.21 -5.88 -0.06
CA ASP A 39 -1.93 -5.25 -1.16
C ASP A 39 -3.32 -5.85 -1.26
N LEU A 40 -4.33 -5.01 -1.30
CA LEU A 40 -5.70 -5.43 -1.62
C LEU A 40 -5.86 -5.51 -3.14
N THR A 41 -5.57 -4.40 -3.81
CA THR A 41 -5.43 -4.31 -5.27
C THR A 41 -4.81 -2.96 -5.60
N HIS A 42 -4.12 -2.89 -6.74
CA HIS A 42 -3.66 -1.63 -7.33
C HIS A 42 -4.34 -1.36 -8.69
N ASP A 43 -5.23 -2.25 -9.11
CA ASP A 43 -5.85 -2.24 -10.44
C ASP A 43 -7.26 -1.60 -10.40
N ILE A 44 -7.46 -0.61 -9.54
CA ILE A 44 -8.64 0.27 -9.61
C ILE A 44 -8.47 1.20 -10.81
N GLU A 45 -9.55 1.43 -11.56
CA GLU A 45 -9.54 2.40 -12.65
C GLU A 45 -9.10 3.77 -12.13
N PRO A 46 -8.19 4.48 -12.82
CA PRO A 46 -7.70 5.78 -12.38
C PRO A 46 -8.85 6.72 -12.02
N PHE A 47 -8.78 7.29 -10.82
CA PHE A 47 -9.74 8.23 -10.26
C PHE A 47 -11.13 7.66 -9.90
N ASP A 48 -11.37 6.35 -9.99
CA ASP A 48 -12.65 5.75 -9.57
C ASP A 48 -12.72 5.52 -8.06
N VAL A 49 -12.99 6.61 -7.33
CA VAL A 49 -13.14 6.61 -5.87
C VAL A 49 -14.29 5.72 -5.38
N ARG A 50 -15.28 5.41 -6.23
CA ARG A 50 -16.42 4.58 -5.82
C ARG A 50 -16.09 3.09 -5.83
N ALA A 51 -15.15 2.67 -6.68
CA ALA A 51 -14.69 1.29 -6.76
C ALA A 51 -13.69 0.92 -5.67
N GLY A 52 -12.91 1.89 -5.17
CA GLY A 52 -11.97 1.72 -4.05
C GLY A 52 -12.64 1.74 -2.67
#